data_AF-A0A1Y1MLZ0-F1
#
_entry.id   AF-A0A1Y1MLZ0-F1
#
_cell.length_a   1.000
_cell.length_b   1.000
_cell.length_c   1.000
_cell.angle_alpha   90.00
_cell.angle_beta   90.00
_cell.angle_gamma   90.00
#
_symmetry.space_group_name_H-M   'P 1'
#
loop_
_entity.id
_entity.type
_entity.pdbx_description
1 polymer ?
#
loop_
_entity_poly.entity_id
_entity_poly.type
_entity_poly.pdbx_seq_one_letter_code
_entity_poly.pdbx_strand_id
1 'polypeptide(L)'
;MFLFSANSYNPKVVLEVLQVILEKALQYYPFNISWIRLMGDINFVNEHYEEALNNYLKSFIVCSDNFTIPIRYDDLVIRRMIKSCGMLGCYTQVGILCQFLENVDYTLAFHSLGLVEQKLSGDALDAYYHCIWNNSILEYLVHIHNKRGEFRQRKRATQVTGLLELNSNNNEEIRHEASNLRKNIFLRALCKLYVH
;
A
#
# COMPACT_ATOMS: atom_id res chain seq x y z
N MET A 1 27.17 -1.34 38.16
CA MET A 1 27.10 -1.28 36.69
C MET A 1 26.60 -2.64 36.21
N PHE A 2 25.30 -2.80 36.01
CA PHE A 2 24.74 -4.06 35.54
C PHE A 2 25.01 -4.17 34.04
N LEU A 3 25.91 -5.09 33.67
CA LEU A 3 26.11 -5.53 32.29
C LEU A 3 24.88 -6.34 31.88
N PHE A 4 23.85 -5.69 31.36
CA PHE A 4 22.77 -6.39 30.67
C PHE A 4 23.34 -7.00 29.39
N SER A 5 23.51 -8.32 29.36
CA SER A 5 23.83 -9.02 28.12
C SER A 5 22.55 -9.11 27.28
N ALA A 6 22.57 -8.61 26.05
CA ALA A 6 21.47 -8.76 25.11
C ALA A 6 21.10 -10.25 24.85
N ASN A 7 22.00 -11.17 25.20
CA ASN A 7 21.83 -12.62 25.11
C ASN A 7 21.04 -13.25 26.27
N SER A 8 20.61 -12.49 27.28
CA SER A 8 19.88 -13.03 28.43
C SER A 8 18.37 -13.21 28.19
N TYR A 9 17.85 -12.74 27.06
CA TYR A 9 16.42 -12.81 26.73
C TYR A 9 16.20 -13.58 25.42
N ASN A 10 15.14 -14.39 25.40
CA ASN A 10 14.69 -15.04 24.17
C ASN A 10 13.74 -14.09 23.41
N PRO A 11 14.16 -13.53 22.25
CA PRO A 11 13.35 -12.54 21.53
C PRO A 11 12.02 -13.10 21.03
N LYS A 12 11.94 -14.42 20.77
CA LYS A 12 10.67 -15.07 20.38
C LYS A 12 9.67 -15.04 21.53
N VAL A 13 10.11 -15.40 22.74
CA VAL A 13 9.26 -15.38 23.93
C VAL A 13 8.81 -13.95 24.24
N VAL A 14 9.69 -12.97 24.09
CA VAL A 14 9.32 -11.55 24.27
C VAL A 14 8.26 -11.13 23.24
N LEU A 15 8.40 -11.54 21.98
CA LEU A 15 7.43 -11.25 20.92
C LEU A 15 6.07 -11.91 21.19
N GLU A 16 6.06 -13.17 21.61
CA GLU A 16 4.84 -13.92 21.97
C GLU A 16 4.09 -13.24 23.13
N VAL A 17 4.82 -12.88 24.21
CA VAL A 17 4.23 -12.17 25.35
C VAL A 17 3.69 -10.80 24.91
N LEU A 18 4.45 -10.07 24.08
CA LEU A 18 4.00 -8.78 23.55
C LEU A 18 2.72 -8.93 22.72
N GLN A 19 2.63 -9.95 21.87
CA GLN A 19 1.45 -10.23 21.07
C GLN A 19 0.23 -10.49 21.96
N VAL A 20 0.35 -11.34 22.98
CA VAL A 20 -0.77 -11.65 23.91
C VAL A 20 -1.24 -10.39 24.66
N ILE A 21 -0.30 -9.58 25.15
CA ILE A 21 -0.64 -8.32 25.84
C ILE A 21 -1.36 -7.38 24.87
N LEU A 22 -0.87 -7.27 23.63
CA LEU A 22 -1.41 -6.38 22.63
C LEU A 22 -2.82 -6.80 22.16
N GLU A 23 -3.03 -8.10 21.93
CA GLU A 23 -4.35 -8.67 21.64
C GLU A 23 -5.34 -8.31 22.76
N LYS A 24 -4.92 -8.47 24.03
CA LYS A 24 -5.77 -8.12 25.16
C LYS A 24 -6.04 -6.61 25.25
N ALA A 25 -5.04 -5.79 24.99
CA ALA A 25 -5.15 -4.33 25.00
C ALA A 25 -6.10 -3.81 23.92
N LEU A 26 -6.05 -4.38 22.71
CA LEU A 26 -6.92 -4.03 21.59
C LEU A 26 -8.40 -4.42 21.82
N GLN A 27 -8.69 -5.38 22.70
CA GLN A 27 -10.08 -5.64 23.13
C GLN A 27 -10.69 -4.46 23.90
N TYR A 28 -9.88 -3.73 24.67
CA TYR A 28 -10.35 -2.57 25.44
C TYR A 28 -10.25 -1.26 24.67
N TYR A 29 -9.24 -1.13 23.80
CA TYR A 29 -8.99 0.09 23.03
C TYR A 29 -8.82 -0.24 21.53
N PRO A 30 -9.90 -0.68 20.85
CA PRO A 30 -9.84 -1.19 19.47
C PRO A 30 -9.44 -0.14 18.44
N PHE A 31 -9.53 1.15 18.77
CA PHE A 31 -9.17 2.26 17.89
C PHE A 31 -7.83 2.92 18.25
N ASN A 32 -7.02 2.29 19.10
CA ASN A 32 -5.68 2.80 19.37
C ASN A 32 -4.76 2.56 18.16
N ILE A 33 -4.49 3.62 17.39
CA ILE A 33 -3.72 3.57 16.13
C ILE A 33 -2.32 2.97 16.36
N SER A 34 -1.63 3.36 17.44
CA SER A 34 -0.28 2.88 17.73
C SER A 34 -0.27 1.38 18.00
N TRP A 35 -1.28 0.86 18.70
CA TRP A 35 -1.39 -0.57 19.00
C TRP A 35 -1.82 -1.40 17.81
N ILE A 36 -2.73 -0.90 16.99
CA ILE A 36 -3.09 -1.54 15.71
C ILE A 36 -1.84 -1.66 14.84
N ARG A 37 -1.05 -0.59 14.70
CA ARG A 37 0.19 -0.60 13.91
C ARG A 37 1.21 -1.57 14.48
N LEU A 38 1.38 -1.60 15.79
CA LEU A 38 2.26 -2.58 16.44
C LEU A 38 1.81 -4.01 16.15
N MET A 39 0.51 -4.28 16.09
CA MET A 39 0.00 -5.60 15.71
C MET A 39 0.31 -5.91 14.24
N GLY A 40 0.22 -4.92 13.36
CA GLY A 40 0.68 -5.03 11.97
C GLY A 40 2.17 -5.36 11.87
N ASP A 41 3.00 -4.73 12.71
CA ASP A 41 4.45 -4.93 12.76
C ASP A 41 4.81 -6.34 13.23
N ILE A 42 4.13 -6.83 14.28
CA ILE A 42 4.31 -8.19 14.80
C ILE A 42 3.97 -9.21 13.71
N ASN A 43 2.81 -9.07 13.06
CA ASN A 43 2.41 -9.96 11.96
C ASN A 43 3.38 -9.90 10.78
N PHE A 44 3.85 -8.70 10.42
CA PHE A 44 4.82 -8.51 9.36
C PHE A 44 6.16 -9.23 9.63
N VAL A 45 6.67 -9.14 10.86
CA VAL A 45 7.91 -9.83 11.26
C VAL A 45 7.72 -11.35 11.31
N ASN A 46 6.52 -11.82 11.65
CA ASN A 46 6.15 -13.24 11.61
C ASN A 46 5.76 -13.73 10.20
N GLU A 47 5.94 -12.91 9.16
CA GLU A 47 5.61 -13.25 7.76
C GLU A 47 4.11 -13.50 7.50
N HIS A 48 3.25 -13.11 8.43
CA HIS A 48 1.80 -13.09 8.29
C HIS A 48 1.37 -11.81 7.55
N TYR A 49 1.69 -11.77 6.25
CA TYR A 49 1.56 -10.55 5.43
C TYR A 49 0.12 -10.07 5.23
N GLU A 50 -0.85 -10.99 5.19
CA GLU A 50 -2.26 -10.65 5.05
C GLU A 50 -2.79 -9.98 6.33
N GLU A 51 -2.47 -10.53 7.49
CA GLU A 51 -2.79 -9.98 8.81
C GLU A 51 -2.07 -8.64 9.04
N ALA A 52 -0.85 -8.50 8.54
CA ALA A 52 -0.14 -7.22 8.57
C ALA A 52 -0.90 -6.15 7.77
N LEU A 53 -1.32 -6.46 6.54
CA LEU A 53 -2.14 -5.57 5.71
C LEU A 53 -3.47 -5.22 6.38
N ASN A 54 -4.17 -6.18 6.97
CA ASN A 54 -5.40 -5.94 7.74
C ASN A 54 -5.19 -4.87 8.81
N ASN A 55 -4.15 -5.04 9.63
CA ASN A 55 -3.85 -4.10 10.72
C ASN A 55 -3.41 -2.72 10.20
N TYR A 56 -2.53 -2.64 9.19
CA TYR A 56 -2.14 -1.35 8.63
C TYR A 56 -3.34 -0.58 8.05
N LEU A 57 -4.23 -1.28 7.33
CA LEU A 57 -5.45 -0.69 6.77
C LEU A 57 -6.44 -0.26 7.87
N LYS A 58 -6.63 -1.06 8.92
CA LYS A 58 -7.40 -0.65 10.12
C LYS A 58 -6.84 0.64 10.73
N SER A 59 -5.51 0.77 10.80
CA SER A 59 -4.88 1.99 11.31
C SER A 59 -5.19 3.21 10.44
N PHE A 60 -5.26 3.03 9.11
CA PHE A 60 -5.65 4.09 8.18
C PHE A 60 -7.13 4.45 8.26
N ILE A 61 -8.01 3.47 8.43
CA ILE A 61 -9.45 3.70 8.65
C ILE A 61 -9.64 4.62 9.86
N VAL A 62 -8.98 4.30 10.98
CA VAL A 62 -9.10 5.08 12.21
C VAL A 62 -8.48 6.47 12.07
N CYS A 63 -7.29 6.60 11.50
CA CYS A 63 -6.60 7.90 11.43
C CYS A 63 -7.21 8.87 10.41
N SER A 64 -7.95 8.36 9.42
CA SER A 64 -8.55 9.15 8.35
C SER A 64 -10.06 9.35 8.51
N ASP A 65 -10.63 8.88 9.62
CA ASP A 65 -12.08 8.79 9.83
C ASP A 65 -12.79 8.19 8.60
N ASN A 66 -12.52 6.92 8.32
CA ASN A 66 -13.07 6.19 7.16
C ASN A 66 -12.75 6.84 5.79
N PHE A 67 -11.54 7.38 5.65
CA PHE A 67 -11.05 8.06 4.45
C PHE A 67 -11.87 9.31 4.08
N THR A 68 -12.45 9.97 5.07
CA THR A 68 -13.07 11.31 4.91
C THR A 68 -12.01 12.40 4.99
N ILE A 69 -10.95 12.16 5.76
CA ILE A 69 -9.79 13.06 5.90
C ILE A 69 -8.64 12.50 5.04
N PRO A 70 -7.90 13.35 4.30
CA PRO A 70 -6.71 12.92 3.56
C PRO A 70 -5.70 12.22 4.46
N ILE A 71 -5.20 11.08 4.00
CA ILE A 71 -4.17 10.34 4.72
C ILE A 71 -2.84 11.08 4.64
N ARG A 72 -2.26 11.33 5.82
CA ARG A 72 -0.91 11.87 5.93
C ARG A 72 0.10 10.82 5.51
N TYR A 73 1.23 11.27 4.98
CA TYR A 73 2.33 10.38 4.62
C TYR A 73 2.79 9.56 5.83
N ASP A 74 2.84 8.25 5.63
CA ASP A 74 3.37 7.29 6.59
C ASP A 74 4.25 6.30 5.83
N ASP A 75 5.41 6.79 5.41
CA ASP A 75 6.34 6.07 4.54
C ASP A 75 6.72 4.69 5.11
N LEU A 76 6.84 4.57 6.44
CA LEU A 76 7.16 3.30 7.09
C LEU A 76 6.04 2.27 6.91
N VAL A 77 4.80 2.65 7.22
CA VAL A 77 3.64 1.76 7.07
C VAL A 77 3.43 1.43 5.60
N ILE A 78 3.52 2.41 4.70
CA ILE A 78 3.39 2.19 3.25
C ILE A 78 4.48 1.24 2.73
N ARG A 79 5.74 1.38 3.14
CA ARG A 79 6.82 0.45 2.74
C ARG A 79 6.57 -0.98 3.23
N ARG A 80 6.00 -1.15 4.43
CA ARG A 80 5.61 -2.45 4.95
C ARG A 80 4.44 -3.04 4.17
N MET A 81 3.45 -2.23 3.79
CA MET A 81 2.36 -2.66 2.90
C MET A 81 2.90 -3.07 1.52
N ILE A 82 3.78 -2.27 0.91
CA ILE A 82 4.45 -2.59 -0.35
C ILE A 82 5.11 -3.96 -0.28
N LYS A 83 5.94 -4.19 0.76
CA LYS A 83 6.61 -5.48 0.94
C LYS A 83 5.61 -6.62 1.15
N SER A 84 4.56 -6.40 1.95
CA SER A 84 3.51 -7.40 2.19
C SER A 84 2.79 -7.80 0.91
N CYS A 85 2.34 -6.83 0.10
CA CYS A 85 1.75 -7.08 -1.22
C CYS A 85 2.70 -7.84 -2.16
N GLY A 86 3.99 -7.50 -2.14
CA GLY A 86 5.01 -8.19 -2.94
C GLY A 86 5.19 -9.66 -2.56
N MET A 87 5.18 -9.97 -1.26
CA MET A 87 5.27 -11.34 -0.75
C MET A 87 4.01 -12.16 -1.05
N LEU A 88 2.85 -11.50 -1.21
CA LEU A 88 1.59 -12.11 -1.62
C LEU A 88 1.42 -12.21 -3.15
N GLY A 89 2.39 -11.73 -3.94
CA GLY A 89 2.30 -11.73 -5.41
C GLY A 89 1.30 -10.71 -6.00
N CYS A 90 0.88 -9.72 -5.21
CA CYS A 90 -0.03 -8.64 -5.61
C CYS A 90 0.76 -7.45 -6.19
N TYR A 91 1.33 -7.65 -7.39
CA TYR A 91 2.28 -6.72 -7.99
C TYR A 91 1.63 -5.45 -8.56
N THR A 92 0.34 -5.47 -8.91
CA THR A 92 -0.37 -4.21 -9.22
C THR A 92 -0.45 -3.35 -7.97
N GLN A 93 -0.85 -3.94 -6.84
CA GLN A 93 -0.96 -3.21 -5.59
C GLN A 93 0.40 -2.62 -5.18
N VAL A 94 1.50 -3.36 -5.39
CA VAL A 94 2.86 -2.82 -5.18
C VAL A 94 3.10 -1.57 -6.03
N GLY A 95 2.88 -1.65 -7.35
CA GLY A 95 3.12 -0.52 -8.24
C GLY A 95 2.30 0.73 -7.89
N ILE A 96 1.06 0.52 -7.42
CA ILE A 96 0.18 1.61 -6.97
C ILE A 96 0.57 2.14 -5.60
N LEU A 97 1.05 1.32 -4.67
CA LEU A 97 1.53 1.80 -3.37
C LEU A 97 2.84 2.59 -3.51
N CYS A 98 3.66 2.33 -4.52
CA CYS A 98 4.90 3.11 -4.76
C CYS A 98 4.66 4.61 -4.97
N GLN A 99 3.51 5.03 -5.53
CA GLN A 99 3.15 6.45 -5.66
C GLN A 99 2.63 7.08 -4.35
N PHE A 100 2.36 6.29 -3.30
CA PHE A 100 1.94 6.82 -1.98
C PHE A 100 3.11 7.41 -1.18
N LEU A 101 4.34 6.99 -1.47
CA LEU A 101 5.54 7.48 -0.82
C LEU A 101 5.76 8.96 -1.11
N GLU A 102 6.40 9.68 -0.19
CA GLU A 102 6.80 11.07 -0.43
C GLU A 102 7.68 11.16 -1.69
N ASN A 103 8.65 10.26 -1.79
CA ASN A 103 9.46 10.05 -2.99
C ASN A 103 9.01 8.75 -3.66
N VAL A 104 8.39 8.89 -4.84
CA VAL A 104 7.89 7.75 -5.62
C VAL A 104 9.02 6.79 -5.97
N ASP A 105 8.86 5.51 -5.63
CA ASP A 105 9.81 4.46 -5.98
C ASP A 105 9.50 3.90 -7.39
N TYR A 106 9.98 4.61 -8.41
CA TYR A 106 9.77 4.23 -9.81
C TYR A 106 10.42 2.90 -10.17
N THR A 107 11.58 2.60 -9.58
CA THR A 107 12.32 1.35 -9.86
C THR A 107 11.48 0.15 -9.48
N LEU A 108 10.94 0.15 -8.25
CA LEU A 108 10.08 -0.92 -7.79
C LEU A 108 8.74 -0.92 -8.53
N ALA A 109 8.14 0.26 -8.75
CA ALA A 109 6.85 0.36 -9.45
C ALA A 109 6.90 -0.25 -10.86
N PHE A 110 7.91 0.12 -11.66
CA PHE A 110 8.06 -0.38 -13.03
C PHE A 110 8.40 -1.87 -13.04
N HIS A 111 9.25 -2.32 -12.12
CA HIS A 111 9.56 -3.74 -12.00
C HIS A 111 8.30 -4.57 -11.70
N SER A 112 7.54 -4.20 -10.67
CA SER A 112 6.33 -4.93 -10.25
C SER A 112 5.23 -4.90 -11.31
N LEU A 113 4.93 -3.74 -11.91
CA LEU A 113 3.94 -3.66 -12.99
C LEU A 113 4.37 -4.50 -14.21
N GLY A 114 5.67 -4.59 -14.49
CA GLY A 114 6.20 -5.50 -15.51
C GLY A 114 5.93 -6.98 -15.23
N LEU A 115 5.91 -7.40 -13.95
CA LEU A 115 5.62 -8.78 -13.52
C LEU A 115 4.13 -9.13 -13.64
N VAL A 116 3.21 -8.18 -13.37
CA VAL A 116 1.76 -8.37 -13.56
C VAL A 116 1.48 -8.81 -14.98
N GLU A 117 2.08 -8.10 -15.93
CA GLU A 117 1.91 -8.35 -17.34
C GLU A 117 2.57 -9.66 -17.81
N GLN A 118 3.44 -10.28 -17.00
CA GLN A 118 3.96 -11.64 -17.25
C GLN A 118 3.01 -12.74 -16.75
N LYS A 119 1.79 -12.38 -16.32
CA LYS A 119 0.81 -13.27 -15.65
C LYS A 119 1.33 -13.89 -14.35
N LEU A 120 2.31 -13.25 -13.73
CA LEU A 120 2.87 -13.68 -12.46
C LEU A 120 2.15 -13.03 -11.26
N SER A 121 1.19 -12.13 -11.50
CA SER A 121 0.44 -11.49 -10.43
C SER A 121 -0.92 -12.14 -10.18
N GLY A 122 -1.26 -12.26 -8.91
CA GLY A 122 -2.58 -12.69 -8.45
C GLY A 122 -3.64 -11.57 -8.39
N ASP A 123 -3.31 -10.32 -8.77
CA ASP A 123 -4.23 -9.18 -8.70
C ASP A 123 -4.65 -8.62 -10.07
N ALA A 124 -5.80 -7.95 -10.12
CA ALA A 124 -6.44 -7.51 -11.36
C ALA A 124 -6.10 -6.05 -11.70
N LEU A 125 -5.02 -5.81 -12.47
CA LEU A 125 -4.61 -4.46 -12.91
C LEU A 125 -5.74 -3.64 -13.54
N ASP A 126 -6.56 -4.30 -14.35
CA ASP A 126 -7.70 -3.69 -15.03
C ASP A 126 -8.67 -2.97 -14.08
N ALA A 127 -8.79 -3.44 -12.83
CA ALA A 127 -9.63 -2.84 -11.82
C ALA A 127 -9.00 -1.58 -11.20
N TYR A 128 -7.71 -1.30 -11.41
CA TYR A 128 -6.97 -0.29 -10.66
C TYR A 128 -6.38 0.86 -11.47
N TYR A 129 -6.54 0.91 -12.81
CA TYR A 129 -6.05 2.05 -13.61
C TYR A 129 -6.50 3.42 -13.08
N HIS A 130 -7.73 3.50 -12.59
CA HIS A 130 -8.30 4.73 -12.04
C HIS A 130 -7.67 5.13 -10.69
N CYS A 131 -6.90 4.25 -10.04
CA CYS A 131 -6.14 4.53 -8.82
C CYS A 131 -4.74 5.11 -9.10
N ILE A 132 -4.33 5.22 -10.37
CA ILE A 132 -3.01 5.74 -10.74
C ILE A 132 -3.14 7.24 -11.05
N TRP A 133 -2.34 8.07 -10.39
CA TRP A 133 -2.24 9.52 -10.65
C TRP A 133 -0.87 9.95 -11.15
N ASN A 134 0.13 9.09 -11.01
CA ASN A 134 1.48 9.41 -11.46
C ASN A 134 1.61 9.24 -12.99
N ASN A 135 1.91 10.33 -13.68
CA ASN A 135 2.03 10.36 -15.14
C ASN A 135 3.15 9.46 -15.68
N SER A 136 4.29 9.35 -14.99
CA SER A 136 5.39 8.48 -15.42
C SER A 136 5.02 7.00 -15.31
N ILE A 137 4.24 6.62 -14.29
CA ILE A 137 3.68 5.25 -14.18
C ILE A 137 2.69 4.97 -15.31
N LEU A 138 1.78 5.90 -15.61
CA LEU A 138 0.83 5.76 -16.71
C LEU A 138 1.53 5.67 -18.08
N GLU A 139 2.54 6.50 -18.31
CA GLU A 139 3.36 6.47 -19.54
C GLU A 139 4.08 5.13 -19.69
N TYR A 140 4.67 4.62 -18.61
CA TYR A 140 5.28 3.29 -18.59
C TYR A 140 4.27 2.19 -18.96
N LEU A 141 3.05 2.24 -18.41
CA LEU A 141 1.98 1.30 -18.75
C LEU A 141 1.58 1.40 -20.23
N VAL A 142 1.39 2.62 -20.76
CA VAL A 142 1.11 2.80 -22.21
C VAL A 142 2.24 2.20 -23.06
N HIS A 143 3.49 2.43 -22.69
CA HIS A 143 4.66 1.89 -23.39
C HIS A 143 4.66 0.35 -23.39
N ILE A 144 4.48 -0.28 -22.23
CA ILE A 144 4.57 -1.74 -22.11
C ILE A 144 3.42 -2.44 -22.85
N HIS A 145 2.19 -1.92 -22.75
CA HIS A 145 1.05 -2.46 -23.51
C HIS A 145 1.23 -2.29 -25.01
N ASN A 146 1.78 -1.15 -25.45
CA ASN A 146 2.08 -0.93 -26.87
C ASN A 146 3.11 -1.93 -27.40
N LYS A 147 4.19 -2.16 -26.64
CA LYS A 147 5.25 -3.12 -26.99
C LYS A 147 4.71 -4.55 -27.14
N ARG A 148 3.64 -4.89 -26.43
CA ARG A 148 3.04 -6.24 -26.39
C ARG A 148 1.82 -6.43 -27.30
N GLY A 149 1.33 -5.36 -27.93
CA GLY A 149 0.11 -5.41 -28.75
C GLY A 149 -1.19 -5.49 -27.94
N GLU A 150 -1.18 -5.08 -26.66
CA GLU A 150 -2.33 -5.10 -25.76
C GLU A 150 -3.20 -3.86 -25.95
N PHE A 151 -3.89 -3.79 -27.09
CA PHE A 151 -4.62 -2.60 -27.52
C PHE A 151 -5.67 -2.08 -26.52
N ARG A 152 -6.37 -2.98 -25.83
CA ARG A 152 -7.43 -2.62 -24.88
C ARG A 152 -6.86 -1.94 -23.64
N GLN A 153 -5.82 -2.53 -23.06
CA GLN A 153 -5.11 -2.02 -21.89
C GLN A 153 -4.42 -0.70 -22.22
N ARG A 154 -3.70 -0.64 -23.36
CA ARG A 154 -3.12 0.60 -23.88
C ARG A 154 -4.16 1.71 -23.96
N LYS A 155 -5.33 1.43 -24.56
CA LYS A 155 -6.41 2.42 -24.70
C LYS A 155 -6.90 2.91 -23.34
N ARG A 156 -7.07 2.03 -22.35
CA ARG A 156 -7.48 2.42 -20.99
C ARG A 156 -6.43 3.29 -20.32
N ALA A 157 -5.16 2.90 -20.35
CA ALA A 157 -4.06 3.69 -19.79
C ALA A 157 -4.02 5.09 -20.43
N THR A 158 -4.09 5.18 -21.76
CA THR A 158 -4.14 6.46 -22.48
C THR A 158 -5.35 7.31 -22.10
N GLN A 159 -6.52 6.70 -21.89
CA GLN A 159 -7.72 7.41 -21.43
C GLN A 159 -7.52 8.02 -20.03
N VAL A 160 -6.88 7.29 -19.12
CA VAL A 160 -6.57 7.80 -17.77
C VAL A 160 -5.54 8.93 -17.84
N THR A 161 -4.48 8.80 -18.64
CA THR A 161 -3.51 9.88 -18.87
C THR A 161 -4.15 11.15 -19.41
N GLY A 162 -5.20 11.02 -20.23
CA GLY A 162 -5.94 12.15 -20.80
C GLY A 162 -6.92 12.85 -19.87
N LEU A 163 -7.07 12.41 -18.61
CA LEU A 163 -7.96 13.05 -17.65
C LEU A 163 -7.43 14.44 -17.25
N LEU A 164 -8.30 15.45 -17.29
CA LEU A 164 -7.94 16.84 -17.02
C LEU A 164 -7.33 17.05 -15.64
N GLU A 165 -7.82 16.32 -14.63
CA GLU A 165 -7.33 16.36 -13.25
C GLU A 165 -5.88 15.84 -13.09
N LEU A 166 -5.38 15.04 -14.05
CA LEU A 166 -4.00 14.52 -14.06
C LEU A 166 -3.05 15.34 -14.94
N ASN A 167 -3.53 16.45 -15.52
CA ASN A 167 -2.70 17.31 -16.34
C ASN A 167 -1.51 17.84 -15.53
N SER A 168 -0.29 17.66 -16.06
CA SER A 168 0.95 18.07 -15.41
C SER A 168 1.04 19.58 -15.17
N ASN A 169 0.28 20.38 -15.94
CA ASN A 169 0.22 21.83 -15.84
C ASN A 169 -0.79 22.33 -14.80
N ASN A 170 -1.55 21.44 -14.15
CA ASN A 170 -2.42 21.82 -13.05
C ASN A 170 -1.59 22.36 -11.86
N ASN A 171 -2.20 23.25 -11.08
CA ASN A 171 -1.60 23.74 -9.85
C ASN A 171 -1.42 22.59 -8.82
N GLU A 172 -0.67 22.85 -7.75
CA GLU A 172 -0.44 21.86 -6.70
C GLU A 172 -1.73 21.40 -6.02
N GLU A 173 -2.67 22.31 -5.76
CA GLU A 173 -3.95 21.99 -5.11
C GLU A 173 -4.75 20.94 -5.88
N ILE A 174 -4.94 21.12 -7.19
CA ILE A 174 -5.66 20.16 -8.04
C ILE A 174 -4.93 18.83 -8.09
N ARG A 175 -3.59 18.84 -8.21
CA ARG A 175 -2.80 17.60 -8.20
C ARG A 175 -2.92 16.85 -6.87
N HIS A 176 -2.90 17.58 -5.76
CA HIS A 176 -3.10 17.02 -4.43
C HIS A 176 -4.50 16.43 -4.28
N GLU A 177 -5.55 17.14 -4.68
CA GLU A 177 -6.93 16.65 -4.64
C GLU A 177 -7.12 15.40 -5.49
N ALA A 178 -6.64 15.41 -6.74
CA ALA A 178 -6.71 14.27 -7.64
C ALA A 178 -5.98 13.03 -7.08
N SER A 179 -4.81 13.23 -6.46
CA SER A 179 -4.07 12.15 -5.79
C SER A 179 -4.80 11.63 -4.56
N ASN A 180 -5.34 12.51 -3.70
CA ASN A 180 -6.06 12.14 -2.49
C ASN A 180 -7.33 11.34 -2.80
N LEU A 181 -8.09 11.75 -3.81
CA LEU A 181 -9.26 11.01 -4.27
C LEU A 181 -8.89 9.56 -4.65
N ARG A 182 -7.83 9.40 -5.43
CA ARG A 182 -7.36 8.09 -5.90
C ARG A 182 -6.78 7.24 -4.79
N LYS A 183 -6.02 7.85 -3.86
CA LYS A 183 -5.55 7.17 -2.64
C LYS A 183 -6.73 6.59 -1.86
N ASN A 184 -7.80 7.37 -1.67
CA ASN A 184 -8.99 6.93 -0.94
C ASN A 184 -9.72 5.80 -1.66
N ILE A 185 -9.87 5.88 -2.98
CA ILE A 185 -10.50 4.81 -3.77
C ILE A 185 -9.70 3.51 -3.63
N PHE A 186 -8.37 3.60 -3.80
CA PHE A 186 -7.50 2.43 -3.71
C PHE A 186 -7.51 1.80 -2.31
N LEU A 187 -7.35 2.60 -1.27
CA LEU A 187 -7.33 2.09 0.11
C LEU A 187 -8.66 1.49 0.52
N ARG A 188 -9.80 2.05 0.08
CA ARG A 188 -11.11 1.43 0.27
C ARG A 188 -11.23 0.08 -0.45
N ALA A 189 -10.65 -0.04 -1.64
CA ALA A 189 -10.59 -1.32 -2.35
C ALA A 189 -9.74 -2.34 -1.59
N LEU A 190 -8.56 -1.95 -1.09
CA LEU A 190 -7.73 -2.83 -0.23
C LEU A 190 -8.45 -3.23 1.06
N CYS A 191 -9.20 -2.32 1.69
CA CYS A 191 -9.96 -2.65 2.89
C CYS A 191 -11.00 -3.75 2.62
N LYS A 192 -11.69 -3.71 1.47
CA LYS A 192 -12.63 -4.76 1.10
C LYS A 192 -11.98 -6.13 0.89
N LEU A 193 -10.68 -6.17 0.58
CA LEU A 193 -9.93 -7.40 0.35
C LEU A 193 -9.33 -7.97 1.64
N TYR A 194 -8.77 -7.11 2.49
CA TYR A 194 -7.91 -7.54 3.60
C TYR A 194 -8.50 -7.28 4.99
N VAL A 195 -9.46 -6.36 5.13
CA VAL A 195 -10.02 -6.00 6.44
C VAL A 195 -11.22 -6.88 6.74
N HIS A 196 -11.08 -7.70 7.78
CA HIS A 196 -12.09 -8.56 8.38
C HIS A 196 -12.15 -8.37 9.90
#